data_AF-A0A9P6RMF6-F1
#
_entry.id   AF-A0A9P6RMF6-F1
#
_cell.length_a   1.000
_cell.length_b   1.000
_cell.length_c   1.000
_cell.angle_alpha   90.00
_cell.angle_beta   90.00
_cell.angle_gamma   90.00
#
_symmetry.space_group_name_H-M   'P 1'
#
loop_
_entity.id
_entity.type
_entity.pdbx_description
1 polymer ?
#
loop_
_entity_poly.entity_id
_entity_poly.type
_entity_poly.pdbx_seq_one_letter_code
_entity_poly.pdbx_strand_id
1 'polypeptide(L)'
;MSSMSSTPTPDQIPIEEQPVLEALVSIKHRLTAIKKDRSRFIKTSAVMAHYDELSVQLQKLEEIRGAGNSTIWGYRNNVNNVLDEVFVILSLCFMAVGKTKESPATYVQLLTIKAD
;
A
#
# COMPACT_ATOMS: atom_id res chain seq x y z
N MET A 1 8.75 -21.64 -36.10
CA MET A 1 7.97 -20.47 -35.66
C MET A 1 7.15 -20.93 -34.47
N SER A 2 7.72 -20.85 -33.27
CA SER A 2 7.12 -21.43 -32.07
C SER A 2 6.23 -20.40 -31.38
N SER A 3 4.93 -20.68 -31.40
CA SER A 3 3.91 -20.00 -30.60
C SER A 3 4.21 -20.21 -29.12
N MET A 4 4.59 -19.16 -28.40
CA MET A 4 4.56 -19.12 -26.94
C MET A 4 3.26 -18.43 -26.53
N SER A 5 2.20 -19.21 -26.44
CA SER A 5 1.00 -18.84 -25.70
C SER A 5 1.32 -18.97 -24.21
N SER A 6 1.77 -17.89 -23.59
CA SER A 6 1.85 -17.79 -22.14
C SER A 6 0.42 -17.75 -21.59
N THR A 7 -0.13 -18.90 -21.23
CA THR A 7 -1.31 -18.98 -20.35
C THR A 7 -0.98 -18.23 -19.05
N PRO A 8 -1.71 -17.16 -18.70
CA PRO A 8 -1.49 -16.47 -17.44
C PRO A 8 -1.99 -17.40 -16.33
N THR A 9 -1.08 -17.82 -15.48
CA THR A 9 -1.38 -18.64 -14.30
C THR A 9 -2.12 -17.75 -13.29
N PRO A 10 -3.16 -18.22 -12.58
CA PRO A 10 -3.97 -17.40 -11.65
C PRO A 10 -3.20 -16.76 -10.48
N ASP A 11 -1.92 -17.09 -10.30
CA ASP A 11 -1.00 -16.47 -9.32
C ASP A 11 -0.05 -15.42 -9.91
N GLN A 12 -0.14 -15.11 -11.22
CA GLN A 12 0.72 -14.11 -11.84
C GLN A 12 0.21 -12.70 -11.54
N ILE A 13 0.89 -12.05 -10.60
CA ILE A 13 0.82 -10.60 -10.43
C ILE A 13 1.26 -9.98 -11.77
N PRO A 14 0.47 -9.07 -12.36
CA PRO A 14 0.86 -8.38 -13.59
C PRO A 14 2.25 -7.78 -13.44
N ILE A 15 3.09 -7.86 -14.47
CA ILE A 15 4.45 -7.31 -14.45
C ILE A 15 4.41 -5.81 -14.15
N GLU A 16 3.34 -5.16 -14.58
CA GLU A 16 3.03 -3.76 -14.35
C GLU A 16 2.84 -3.45 -12.86
N GLU A 17 2.27 -4.38 -12.09
CA GLU A 17 2.04 -4.23 -10.64
C GLU A 17 3.22 -4.68 -9.77
N GLN A 18 4.17 -5.41 -10.34
CA GLN A 18 5.37 -5.89 -9.66
C GLN A 18 6.22 -4.79 -8.98
N PRO A 19 6.49 -3.62 -9.61
CA PRO A 19 7.19 -2.53 -8.93
C PRO A 19 6.39 -1.93 -7.76
N VAL A 20 5.05 -1.93 -7.83
CA VAL A 20 4.19 -1.48 -6.74
C VAL A 20 4.29 -2.46 -5.56
N LEU A 21 4.25 -3.77 -5.83
CA LEU A 21 4.42 -4.79 -4.80
C LEU A 21 5.73 -4.64 -4.05
N GLU A 22 6.85 -4.50 -4.77
CA GLU A 22 8.17 -4.35 -4.16
C GLU A 22 8.26 -3.10 -3.27
N ALA A 23 7.69 -1.98 -3.74
CA ALA A 23 7.61 -0.76 -2.95
C ALA A 23 6.79 -0.95 -1.67
N LEU A 24 5.61 -1.58 -1.77
CA LEU A 24 4.76 -1.88 -0.61
C LEU A 24 5.44 -2.80 0.40
N VAL A 25 6.14 -3.85 -0.06
CA VAL A 25 6.92 -4.74 0.82
C VAL A 25 8.04 -3.97 1.52
N SER A 26 8.72 -3.07 0.81
CA SER A 26 9.74 -2.20 1.39
C SER A 26 9.17 -1.26 2.45
N ILE A 27 8.02 -0.64 2.19
CA ILE A 27 7.30 0.20 3.17
C ILE A 27 6.93 -0.64 4.40
N LYS A 28 6.37 -1.84 4.19
CA LYS A 28 6.02 -2.79 5.27
C LYS A 28 7.21 -3.11 6.17
N HIS A 29 8.36 -3.43 5.59
CA HIS A 29 9.57 -3.74 6.36
C HIS A 29 10.04 -2.55 7.18
N ARG A 30 10.06 -1.34 6.59
CA ARG A 30 10.44 -0.10 7.29
C ARG A 30 9.48 0.22 8.44
N LEU A 31 8.17 0.15 8.20
CA LEU A 31 7.14 0.34 9.24
C LEU A 31 7.23 -0.73 10.35
N THR A 32 7.51 -1.99 9.99
CA THR A 32 7.68 -3.08 10.96
C THR A 32 8.93 -2.86 11.82
N ALA A 33 10.02 -2.36 11.23
CA ALA A 33 11.23 -2.01 11.95
C ALA A 33 10.96 -0.88 12.97
N ILE A 34 10.24 0.17 12.55
CA ILE A 34 9.79 1.25 13.43
C ILE A 34 8.92 0.69 14.58
N LYS A 35 7.99 -0.23 14.27
CA LYS A 35 7.13 -0.86 15.28
C LYS A 35 7.90 -1.72 16.28
N LYS A 36 8.97 -2.39 15.84
CA LYS A 36 9.84 -3.22 16.71
C LYS A 36 10.76 -2.36 17.56
N ASP A 37 11.26 -1.25 17.01
CA ASP A 37 12.11 -0.31 17.74
C ASP A 37 11.27 0.65 18.61
N ARG A 38 10.46 0.09 19.52
CA ARG A 38 9.67 0.87 20.50
C ARG A 38 10.55 1.61 21.52
N SER A 39 11.86 1.38 21.49
CA SER A 39 12.84 2.00 22.38
C SER A 39 13.15 3.45 21.99
N ARG A 40 13.01 3.77 20.70
CA ARG A 40 13.21 5.12 20.17
C ARG A 40 11.85 5.79 19.96
N PHE A 41 11.74 7.04 20.40
CA PHE A 41 10.56 7.87 20.19
C PHE A 41 10.22 7.90 18.70
N ILE A 42 9.11 7.26 18.31
CA ILE A 42 8.66 7.21 16.92
C ILE A 42 8.28 8.64 16.52
N LYS A 43 8.99 9.21 15.55
CA LYS A 43 8.70 10.55 15.06
C LYS A 43 7.48 10.51 14.14
N THR A 44 6.50 11.37 14.40
CA THR A 44 5.33 11.54 13.53
C THR A 44 5.72 11.78 12.08
N SER A 45 6.76 12.57 11.83
CA SER A 45 7.26 12.87 10.49
C SER A 45 7.72 11.63 9.73
N ALA A 46 8.29 10.63 10.41
CA ALA A 46 8.71 9.39 9.77
C ALA A 46 7.50 8.55 9.35
N VAL A 47 6.44 8.51 10.17
CA VAL A 47 5.20 7.81 9.82
C VAL A 47 4.47 8.51 8.67
N MET A 48 4.42 9.85 8.68
CA MET A 48 3.83 10.65 7.59
C MET A 48 4.58 10.45 6.28
N ALA A 49 5.92 10.39 6.29
CA ALA A 49 6.69 10.13 5.07
C ALA A 49 6.36 8.78 4.42
N HIS A 50 6.13 7.72 5.22
CA HIS A 50 5.69 6.42 4.71
C HIS A 50 4.24 6.45 4.20
N TYR A 51 3.38 7.29 4.78
CA TYR A 51 2.02 7.51 4.28
C TYR A 51 2.01 8.21 2.92
N ASP A 52 2.84 9.25 2.75
CA ASP A 52 2.97 9.95 1.47
C ASP A 52 3.51 8.99 0.38
N GLU A 53 4.52 8.18 0.73
CA GLU A 53 5.06 7.15 -0.16
C GLU A 53 4.01 6.11 -0.54
N LEU A 54 3.20 5.65 0.42
CA LEU A 54 2.09 4.73 0.19
C LEU A 54 1.07 5.32 -0.78
N SER A 55 0.69 6.58 -0.60
CA SER A 55 -0.29 7.28 -1.45
C SER A 55 0.16 7.33 -2.91
N VAL A 56 1.45 7.55 -3.17
CA VAL A 56 2.03 7.49 -4.52
C VAL A 56 1.92 6.08 -5.12
N GLN A 57 2.13 5.03 -4.32
CA GLN A 57 1.98 3.65 -4.81
C GLN A 57 0.53 3.31 -5.12
N LEU A 58 -0.44 3.81 -4.33
CA LEU A 58 -1.86 3.60 -4.63
C LEU A 58 -2.27 4.30 -5.93
N GLN A 59 -1.79 5.52 -6.17
CA GLN A 59 -2.06 6.22 -7.41
C GLN A 59 -1.51 5.46 -8.62
N LYS A 60 -0.28 4.92 -8.52
CA LYS A 60 0.28 4.06 -9.59
C LYS A 60 -0.54 2.79 -9.78
N LEU A 61 -0.97 2.16 -8.69
CA LEU A 61 -1.79 0.96 -8.75
C LEU A 61 -3.15 1.25 -9.41
N GLU A 62 -3.73 2.40 -9.13
CA GLU A 62 -4.94 2.90 -9.76
C GLU A 62 -4.72 3.21 -11.24
N GLU A 63 -3.60 3.80 -11.64
CA GLU A 63 -3.26 4.02 -13.05
C GLU A 63 -3.09 2.69 -13.80
N ILE A 64 -2.44 1.69 -13.18
CA ILE A 64 -2.24 0.35 -13.74
C ILE A 64 -3.58 -0.38 -13.90
N ARG A 65 -4.47 -0.33 -12.88
CA ARG A 65 -5.75 -1.06 -12.87
C ARG A 65 -6.91 -0.30 -13.53
N GLY A 66 -6.87 1.03 -13.51
CA GLY A 66 -7.86 1.96 -14.05
C GLY A 66 -7.91 1.97 -15.57
N ALA A 67 -6.85 1.51 -16.24
CA ALA A 67 -6.89 1.19 -17.67
C ALA A 67 -7.91 0.07 -18.01
N GLY A 68 -8.38 -0.70 -17.02
CA GLY A 68 -9.35 -1.80 -17.18
C GLY A 68 -10.72 -1.59 -16.52
N ASN A 69 -11.05 -0.38 -16.03
CA ASN A 69 -12.32 -0.05 -15.34
C ASN A 69 -12.59 -0.89 -14.07
N SER A 70 -11.55 -1.45 -13.44
CA SER A 70 -11.64 -2.18 -12.19
C SER A 70 -11.07 -1.31 -11.08
N THR A 71 -11.85 -1.05 -10.03
CA THR A 71 -11.37 -0.32 -8.85
C THR A 71 -10.15 -1.02 -8.24
N ILE A 72 -9.37 -0.32 -7.41
CA ILE A 72 -8.23 -0.94 -6.70
C ILE A 72 -8.66 -2.25 -6.00
N TRP A 73 -9.90 -2.32 -5.51
CA TRP A 73 -10.45 -3.49 -4.82
C TRP A 73 -11.19 -4.48 -5.72
N GLY A 74 -11.44 -4.15 -7.00
CA GLY A 74 -12.17 -4.99 -7.94
C GLY A 74 -11.40 -6.22 -8.41
N TYR A 75 -10.06 -6.15 -8.40
CA TYR A 75 -9.17 -7.29 -8.68
C TYR A 75 -8.25 -7.54 -7.48
N ARG A 76 -8.66 -8.49 -6.62
CA ARG A 76 -7.87 -8.90 -5.45
C ARG A 76 -6.74 -9.83 -5.87
N ASN A 77 -5.53 -9.49 -5.45
CA ASN A 77 -4.30 -10.23 -5.70
C ASN A 77 -3.33 -10.02 -4.51
N ASN A 78 -2.11 -10.57 -4.60
CA ASN A 78 -1.12 -10.45 -3.53
C ASN A 78 -0.72 -9.01 -3.19
N VAL A 79 -0.75 -8.08 -4.16
CA VAL A 79 -0.53 -6.64 -3.90
C VAL A 79 -1.53 -6.12 -2.88
N ASN A 80 -2.80 -6.52 -3.00
CA ASN A 80 -3.84 -6.13 -2.06
C ASN A 80 -3.61 -6.73 -0.65
N ASN A 81 -3.13 -7.97 -0.56
CA ASN A 81 -2.80 -8.57 0.73
C ASN A 81 -1.66 -7.82 1.44
N VAL A 82 -0.59 -7.47 0.71
CA VAL A 82 0.51 -6.67 1.27
C VAL A 82 0.03 -5.27 1.63
N LEU A 83 -0.85 -4.68 0.81
CA LEU A 83 -1.45 -3.38 1.07
C LEU A 83 -2.28 -3.38 2.36
N ASP A 84 -3.13 -4.39 2.55
CA ASP A 84 -3.92 -4.61 3.78
C ASP A 84 -2.98 -4.67 5.01
N GLU A 85 -1.89 -5.44 4.93
CA GLU A 85 -0.89 -5.52 6.01
C GLU A 85 -0.21 -4.17 6.30
N VAL A 86 0.14 -3.41 5.26
CA VAL A 86 0.75 -2.09 5.39
C VAL A 86 -0.21 -1.12 6.09
N PHE A 87 -1.50 -1.10 5.72
CA PHE A 87 -2.51 -0.27 6.38
C PHE A 87 -2.68 -0.59 7.87
N VAL A 88 -2.66 -1.89 8.23
CA VAL A 88 -2.73 -2.32 9.62
C VAL A 88 -1.51 -1.82 10.41
N ILE A 89 -0.30 -2.00 9.89
CA ILE A 89 0.92 -1.57 10.58
C ILE A 89 0.98 -0.04 10.67
N LEU A 90 0.61 0.67 9.61
CA LEU A 90 0.59 2.12 9.59
C LEU A 90 -0.39 2.68 10.65
N SER A 91 -1.58 2.10 10.75
CA SER A 91 -2.55 2.43 11.80
C SER A 91 -1.99 2.19 13.21
N LEU A 92 -1.26 1.09 13.41
CA LEU A 92 -0.58 0.80 14.68
C LEU A 92 0.52 1.83 14.99
N CYS A 93 1.30 2.25 13.99
CA CYS A 93 2.31 3.30 14.15
C CYS A 93 1.67 4.63 14.55
N PHE A 94 0.56 5.03 13.91
CA PHE A 94 -0.17 6.24 14.29
C PHE A 94 -0.70 6.20 15.72
N MET A 95 -1.25 5.08 16.16
CA MET A 95 -1.66 4.88 17.56
C MET A 95 -0.46 4.99 18.52
N ALA A 96 0.69 4.43 18.16
CA ALA A 96 1.90 4.45 19.00
C ALA A 96 2.51 5.85 19.19
N VAL A 97 2.35 6.75 18.21
CA VAL A 97 2.89 8.12 18.27
C VAL A 97 1.98 9.09 19.06
N GLY A 98 0.81 8.63 19.52
CA GLY A 98 -0.10 9.46 20.32
C GLY A 98 -0.88 10.51 19.53
N LYS A 99 -0.90 10.41 18.19
CA LYS A 99 -1.85 11.14 17.33
C LYS A 99 -3.24 10.48 17.47
N THR A 100 -3.88 10.63 18.62
CA THR A 100 -5.25 10.13 18.90
C THR A 100 -6.35 11.12 18.51
N LYS A 101 -6.01 12.33 18.06
CA LYS A 101 -7.00 13.36 17.72
C LYS A 101 -7.50 13.33 16.27
N GLU A 102 -6.86 12.58 15.39
CA GLU A 102 -7.32 12.39 14.01
C GLU A 102 -7.23 10.91 13.69
N SER A 103 -8.39 10.25 13.74
CA SER A 103 -8.53 8.81 13.53
C SER A 103 -7.89 8.37 12.20
N PRO A 104 -7.31 7.16 12.11
CA PRO A 104 -6.90 6.55 10.83
C PRO A 104 -7.99 6.63 9.74
N ALA A 105 -9.26 6.66 10.16
CA ALA A 105 -10.42 6.82 9.29
C ALA A 105 -10.41 8.09 8.43
N THR A 106 -9.93 9.23 8.94
CA THR A 106 -9.86 10.49 8.17
C THR A 106 -8.80 10.44 7.06
N TYR A 107 -7.76 9.65 7.26
CA TYR A 107 -6.67 9.52 6.28
C TYR A 107 -6.99 8.46 5.21
N VAL A 108 -7.69 7.39 5.57
CA VAL A 108 -8.24 6.43 4.59
C VAL A 108 -9.30 7.11 3.70
N GLN A 109 -10.07 8.08 4.23
CA GLN A 109 -11.05 8.84 3.44
C GLN A 109 -10.41 9.61 2.26
N LEU A 110 -9.13 10.00 2.32
CA LEU A 110 -8.45 10.67 1.20
C LEU A 110 -8.30 9.76 -0.04
N LEU A 111 -8.31 8.44 0.14
CA LEU A 111 -8.28 7.47 -0.96
C LEU A 111 -9.59 7.43 -1.74
N THR A 112 -10.68 7.96 -1.16
CA THR A 112 -11.99 8.00 -1.81
C THR A 112 -12.28 9.38 -2.43
N ILE A 113 -11.60 10.44 -1.98
CA ILE A 113 -11.94 11.83 -2.31
C ILE A 113 -11.24 12.34 -3.59
N LYS A 114 -10.30 11.59 -4.17
CA LYS A 114 -9.70 11.93 -5.48
C LYS A 114 -10.39 11.27 -6.68
N ALA A 115 -11.70 11.08 -6.58
CA ALA A 115 -12.57 10.71 -7.70
C ALA A 115 -13.54 11.88 -7.98
N ASP A 116 -13.01 13.02 -8.43
CA ASP A 116 -13.77 14.06 -9.16
C ASP A 116 -12.83 14.74 -10.16
#